data_AF-A0A0G1KRX6-F1
#
_entry.id   AF-A0A0G1KRX6-F1
#
_cell.length_a   1.000
_cell.length_b   1.000
_cell.length_c   1.000
_cell.angle_alpha   90.00
_cell.angle_beta   90.00
_cell.angle_gamma   90.00
#
_symmetry.space_group_name_H-M   'P 1'
#
loop_
_entity.id
_entity.type
_entity.pdbx_description
1 polymer ?
#
loop_
_entity_poly.entity_id
_entity_poly.type
_entity_poly.pdbx_seq_one_letter_code
_entity_poly.pdbx_strand_id
1 'polypeptide(L)'
;MKTRVWGGKTPEETLQLFIEALKKGDIELAAKYFALDPNENSEFYLTRREWEEAIKKTEEEKGFEQIILDLEKAKFRSESKEMGSSWFATFKDDGSLKQEILLTFNKYSGVWKIESM
;
A
#
# COMPACT_ATOMS: atom_id res chain seq x y z
N MET A 1 -5.19 15.50 -21.51
CA MET A 1 -4.28 14.58 -20.78
C MET A 1 -5.12 13.74 -19.83
N LYS A 2 -5.19 12.41 -19.99
CA LYS A 2 -5.72 11.54 -18.93
C LYS A 2 -4.67 11.56 -17.82
N THR A 3 -4.94 12.24 -16.71
CA THR A 3 -4.18 12.03 -15.48
C THR A 3 -4.28 10.54 -15.17
N ARG A 4 -3.18 9.79 -15.32
CA ARG A 4 -3.13 8.40 -14.86
C ARG A 4 -3.32 8.45 -13.36
N VAL A 5 -4.48 8.04 -12.90
CA VAL A 5 -4.76 7.90 -11.48
C VAL A 5 -4.10 6.60 -11.04
N TRP A 6 -3.18 6.69 -10.08
CA TRP A 6 -2.43 5.54 -9.58
C TRP A 6 -3.20 4.91 -8.43
N GLY A 7 -3.76 3.72 -8.63
CA GLY A 7 -4.59 3.02 -7.65
C GLY A 7 -5.81 2.39 -8.31
N GLY A 8 -6.32 1.34 -7.68
CA GLY A 8 -7.51 0.61 -8.10
C GLY A 8 -8.82 1.25 -7.65
N LYS A 9 -9.92 0.74 -8.21
CA LYS A 9 -11.29 1.06 -7.81
C LYS A 9 -11.73 0.34 -6.55
N THR A 10 -11.04 -0.74 -6.19
CA THR A 10 -11.20 -1.43 -4.91
C THR A 10 -9.89 -1.47 -4.13
N PRO A 11 -9.93 -1.68 -2.80
CA PRO A 11 -8.72 -1.86 -2.01
C PRO A 11 -7.85 -3.02 -2.50
N GLU A 12 -8.48 -4.15 -2.87
CA GLU A 12 -7.79 -5.35 -3.37
C GLU A 12 -7.06 -5.05 -4.68
N GLU A 13 -7.69 -4.32 -5.59
CA GLU A 13 -7.07 -3.93 -6.86
C GLU A 13 -5.84 -3.03 -6.62
N THR A 14 -5.92 -2.06 -5.70
CA THR A 14 -4.74 -1.25 -5.33
C THR A 14 -3.62 -2.10 -4.75
N LEU A 15 -3.94 -3.01 -3.83
CA LEU A 15 -2.94 -3.90 -3.22
C LEU A 15 -2.29 -4.80 -4.28
N GLN A 16 -3.06 -5.34 -5.21
CA GLN A 16 -2.55 -6.15 -6.30
C GLN A 16 -1.63 -5.35 -7.23
N LEU A 17 -2.02 -4.13 -7.62
CA LEU A 17 -1.20 -3.25 -8.45
C LEU A 17 0.15 -2.91 -7.78
N PHE A 18 0.15 -2.72 -6.45
CA PHE A 18 1.36 -2.54 -5.67
C PHE A 18 2.25 -3.79 -5.69
N ILE A 19 1.70 -4.97 -5.43
CA ILE A 19 2.43 -6.24 -5.52
C ILE A 19 3.04 -6.45 -6.92
N GLU A 20 2.29 -6.13 -7.97
CA GLU A 20 2.78 -6.24 -9.35
C GLU A 20 3.92 -5.26 -9.66
N ALA A 21 3.92 -4.07 -9.07
CA ALA A 21 5.03 -3.13 -9.18
C ALA A 21 6.28 -3.65 -8.46
N LEU A 22 6.13 -4.19 -7.24
CA LEU A 22 7.23 -4.82 -6.51
C LEU A 22 7.83 -6.01 -7.28
N LYS A 23 6.99 -6.88 -7.86
CA LYS A 23 7.44 -8.00 -8.71
C LYS A 23 8.28 -7.56 -9.91
N LYS A 24 8.06 -6.34 -10.41
CA LYS A 24 8.80 -5.76 -11.53
C LYS A 24 10.04 -4.99 -11.09
N GLY A 25 10.27 -4.83 -9.78
CA GLY A 25 11.29 -3.93 -9.23
C GLY A 25 11.02 -2.45 -9.53
N ASP A 26 9.77 -2.08 -9.86
CA ASP A 26 9.41 -0.72 -10.23
C ASP A 26 9.05 0.08 -8.96
N ILE A 27 10.09 0.54 -8.26
CA ILE A 27 9.97 1.28 -6.99
C ILE A 27 9.18 2.58 -7.18
N GLU A 28 9.43 3.30 -8.28
CA GLU A 28 8.75 4.56 -8.58
C GLU A 28 7.24 4.34 -8.77
N LEU A 29 6.84 3.24 -9.42
CA LEU A 29 5.44 2.87 -9.55
C LEU A 29 4.85 2.38 -8.22
N ALA A 30 5.59 1.58 -7.46
CA ALA A 30 5.14 1.07 -6.17
C ALA A 30 4.83 2.21 -5.19
N ALA A 31 5.71 3.21 -5.10
CA ALA A 31 5.52 4.40 -4.27
C ALA A 31 4.29 5.24 -4.66
N LYS A 32 3.84 5.18 -5.92
CA LYS A 32 2.65 5.92 -6.38
C LYS A 32 1.33 5.36 -5.83
N TYR A 33 1.30 4.13 -5.36
CA TYR A 33 0.09 3.53 -4.79
C TYR A 33 -0.14 3.91 -3.33
N PHE A 34 0.86 4.49 -2.67
CA PHE A 34 0.69 5.05 -1.34
C PHE A 34 -0.12 6.35 -1.35
N ALA A 35 -0.83 6.58 -0.26
CA ALA A 35 -1.48 7.84 0.03
C ALA A 35 -0.40 8.91 0.23
N LEU A 36 -0.67 10.09 -0.29
CA LEU A 36 0.08 11.29 0.06
C LEU A 36 -0.84 12.05 1.00
N ASP A 37 -0.45 12.19 2.25
CA ASP A 37 -1.10 13.15 3.13
C ASP A 37 -0.66 14.56 2.69
N PRO A 38 -1.56 15.50 2.38
CA PRO A 38 -1.17 16.89 2.15
C PRO A 38 -0.89 17.66 3.45
N ASN A 39 -1.17 17.09 4.63
CA ASN A 39 -0.93 17.71 5.92
C ASN A 39 0.50 17.45 6.39
N GLU A 40 1.35 18.48 6.32
CA GLU A 40 2.76 18.45 6.74
C GLU A 40 2.99 18.04 8.20
N ASN A 41 1.93 18.06 9.04
CA ASN A 41 1.98 17.66 10.45
C ASN A 41 1.49 16.23 10.69
N SER A 42 1.13 15.48 9.64
CA SER A 42 0.72 14.08 9.76
C SER A 42 1.93 13.18 9.92
N GLU A 43 1.85 12.22 10.84
CA GLU A 43 2.85 11.14 10.95
C GLU A 43 2.88 10.23 9.70
N PHE A 44 1.87 10.36 8.83
CA PHE A 44 1.75 9.70 7.53
C PHE A 44 2.09 10.65 6.35
N TYR A 45 2.62 11.84 6.62
CA TYR A 45 3.17 12.76 5.61
C TYR A 45 4.50 12.23 5.09
N LEU A 46 4.45 11.14 4.31
CA LEU A 46 5.59 10.76 3.48
C LEU A 46 5.36 11.34 2.09
N THR A 47 6.29 12.19 1.67
CA THR A 47 6.45 12.55 0.27
C THR A 47 6.68 11.29 -0.56
N ARG A 48 6.38 11.36 -1.87
CA ARG A 48 6.66 10.23 -2.77
C ARG A 48 8.10 9.73 -2.63
N ARG A 49 9.06 10.65 -2.46
CA ARG A 49 10.48 10.31 -2.32
C ARG A 49 10.74 9.48 -1.06
N GLU A 50 10.09 9.79 0.05
CA GLU A 50 10.24 9.01 1.28
C GLU A 50 9.66 7.60 1.14
N TRP A 51 8.54 7.46 0.42
CA TRP A 51 8.04 6.12 0.06
C TRP A 51 9.00 5.35 -0.84
N GLU A 52 9.57 6.00 -1.85
CA GLU A 52 10.58 5.38 -2.72
C GLU A 52 11.82 4.93 -1.91
N GLU A 53 12.32 5.78 -1.01
CA GLU A 53 13.44 5.47 -0.13
C GLU A 53 13.11 4.32 0.84
N ALA A 54 11.92 4.31 1.42
CA ALA A 54 11.47 3.25 2.33
C ALA A 54 11.34 1.90 1.60
N ILE A 55 10.76 1.89 0.40
CA ILE A 55 10.63 0.69 -0.44
C ILE A 55 12.02 0.20 -0.85
N LYS A 56 12.91 1.10 -1.29
CA LYS A 56 14.29 0.76 -1.68
C LYS A 56 15.08 0.17 -0.52
N LYS A 57 15.03 0.80 0.66
CA LYS A 57 15.69 0.29 1.87
C LYS A 57 15.16 -1.10 2.24
N THR A 58 13.86 -1.29 2.10
CA THR A 58 13.22 -2.59 2.35
C THR A 58 13.71 -3.67 1.37
N GLU A 59 13.89 -3.31 0.09
CA GLU A 59 14.52 -4.18 -0.90
C GLU A 59 15.94 -4.57 -0.52
N GLU A 60 16.76 -3.59 -0.14
CA GLU A 60 18.17 -3.79 0.23
C GLU A 60 18.34 -4.65 1.49
N GLU A 61 17.45 -4.52 2.48
CA GLU A 61 17.54 -5.23 3.76
C GLU A 61 16.94 -6.64 3.72
N LYS A 62 15.82 -6.83 3.01
CA LYS A 62 15.00 -8.05 3.10
C LYS A 62 14.71 -8.70 1.75
N GLY A 63 14.92 -7.98 0.65
CA GLY A 63 14.43 -8.35 -0.67
C GLY A 63 12.90 -8.29 -0.76
N PHE A 64 12.37 -8.14 -1.97
CA PHE A 64 10.93 -8.15 -2.17
C PHE A 64 10.30 -9.54 -2.17
N GLU A 65 11.09 -10.62 -2.34
CA GLU A 65 10.54 -11.98 -2.48
C GLU A 65 9.66 -12.37 -1.29
N GLN A 66 10.19 -12.26 -0.06
CA GLN A 66 9.44 -12.61 1.14
C GLN A 66 8.25 -11.67 1.38
N ILE A 67 8.40 -10.38 1.04
CA ILE A 67 7.35 -9.37 1.20
C ILE A 67 6.20 -9.63 0.25
N ILE A 68 6.50 -9.91 -1.02
CA ILE A 68 5.50 -10.27 -2.03
C ILE A 68 4.74 -11.51 -1.56
N LEU A 69 5.44 -12.56 -1.10
CA LEU A 69 4.81 -13.79 -0.60
C LEU A 69 3.90 -13.53 0.62
N ASP A 70 4.27 -12.60 1.49
CA ASP A 70 3.45 -12.21 2.64
C ASP A 70 2.21 -11.43 2.19
N LEU A 71 2.39 -10.43 1.32
CA LEU A 71 1.32 -9.58 0.80
C LEU A 71 0.31 -10.36 -0.04
N GLU A 72 0.74 -11.36 -0.81
CA GLU A 72 -0.15 -12.25 -1.56
C GLU A 72 -1.04 -13.10 -0.65
N LYS A 73 -0.61 -13.34 0.59
CA LYS A 73 -1.40 -14.04 1.62
C LYS A 73 -2.25 -13.10 2.46
N ALA A 74 -2.20 -11.79 2.20
CA ALA A 74 -3.00 -10.81 2.94
C ALA A 74 -4.49 -11.14 2.81
N LYS A 75 -5.20 -11.11 3.93
CA LYS A 75 -6.64 -11.37 4.00
C LYS A 75 -7.37 -10.09 4.38
N PHE A 76 -8.51 -9.86 3.74
CA PHE A 76 -9.45 -8.83 4.14
C PHE A 76 -9.88 -9.04 5.60
N ARG A 77 -9.93 -7.96 6.37
CA ARG A 77 -10.33 -7.96 7.79
C ARG A 77 -11.66 -7.24 7.97
N SER A 78 -11.70 -5.98 7.55
CA SER A 78 -12.85 -5.09 7.74
C SER A 78 -12.76 -3.88 6.81
N GLU A 79 -13.88 -3.21 6.63
CA GLU A 79 -13.99 -1.94 5.90
C GLU A 79 -14.91 -0.99 6.66
N SER A 80 -14.56 0.29 6.67
CA SER A 80 -15.41 1.39 7.15
C SER A 80 -15.73 2.31 5.98
N LYS A 81 -16.99 2.28 5.53
CA LYS A 81 -17.47 3.16 4.46
C LYS A 81 -17.48 4.63 4.87
N GLU A 82 -17.71 4.91 6.16
CA GLU A 82 -17.73 6.27 6.69
C GLU A 82 -16.33 6.90 6.65
N MET A 83 -15.33 6.13 7.12
CA MET A 83 -13.93 6.57 7.10
C MET A 83 -13.31 6.46 5.70
N GLY A 84 -13.88 5.62 4.83
CA GLY A 84 -13.28 5.28 3.55
C GLY A 84 -12.00 4.47 3.73
N SER A 85 -12.02 3.51 4.65
CA SER A 85 -10.84 2.75 5.08
C SER A 85 -11.09 1.25 4.96
N SER A 86 -10.08 0.49 4.54
CA SER A 86 -10.12 -0.96 4.42
C SER A 86 -8.86 -1.56 5.03
N TRP A 87 -9.04 -2.57 5.87
CA TRP A 87 -7.95 -3.25 6.57
C TRP A 87 -7.75 -4.64 6.00
N PHE A 88 -6.50 -4.94 5.66
CA PHE A 88 -6.02 -6.27 5.35
C PHE A 88 -4.99 -6.68 6.39
N ALA A 89 -4.75 -7.98 6.51
CA ALA A 89 -3.72 -8.49 7.41
C ALA A 89 -3.01 -9.71 6.84
N THR A 90 -1.71 -9.78 7.09
CA THR A 90 -0.93 -11.00 6.91
C THR A 90 -0.78 -11.70 8.27
N PHE A 91 -0.61 -13.01 8.23
CA PHE A 91 -0.53 -13.86 9.42
C PHE A 91 0.73 -14.71 9.38
N LYS A 92 1.28 -15.04 10.54
CA LYS A 92 2.33 -16.04 10.68
C LYS A 92 1.73 -17.44 10.57
N ASP A 93 2.59 -18.45 10.45
CA ASP A 93 2.17 -19.85 10.32
C ASP A 93 1.39 -20.36 11.55
N ASP A 94 1.63 -19.77 12.73
CA ASP A 94 0.89 -20.04 13.97
C ASP A 94 -0.50 -19.36 14.03
N GLY A 95 -0.89 -18.64 12.97
CA GLY A 95 -2.14 -17.90 12.89
C GLY A 95 -2.14 -16.54 13.60
N SER A 96 -1.05 -16.14 14.25
CA SER A 96 -0.94 -14.82 14.86
C SER A 96 -0.79 -13.72 13.80
N LEU A 97 -1.28 -12.52 14.13
CA LEU A 97 -1.17 -11.33 13.27
C LEU A 97 0.32 -11.01 13.02
N LYS A 98 0.71 -10.89 11.75
CA LYS A 98 2.05 -10.49 11.35
C LYS A 98 2.13 -9.00 11.03
N GLN A 99 1.18 -8.50 10.24
CA GLN A 99 1.14 -7.13 9.76
C GLN A 99 -0.30 -6.75 9.40
N GLU A 100 -0.68 -5.50 9.64
CA GLU A 100 -1.90 -4.91 9.09
C GLU A 100 -1.55 -3.97 7.94
N ILE A 101 -2.41 -3.93 6.93
CA ILE A 101 -2.26 -3.07 5.76
C ILE A 101 -3.53 -2.22 5.71
N LEU A 102 -3.36 -0.91 5.87
CA LEU A 102 -4.45 0.04 5.80
C LEU A 102 -4.49 0.67 4.41
N LEU A 103 -5.65 0.60 3.78
CA LEU A 103 -5.94 1.34 2.56
C LEU A 103 -7.03 2.38 2.81
N THR A 104 -6.89 3.54 2.21
CA THR A 104 -7.87 4.63 2.28
C THR A 104 -8.31 5.10 0.91
N PHE A 105 -9.59 5.43 0.81
CA PHE A 105 -10.22 5.91 -0.42
C PHE A 105 -9.94 7.39 -0.59
N ASN A 106 -9.15 7.72 -1.60
CA ASN A 106 -8.84 9.11 -1.93
C ASN A 106 -10.00 9.72 -2.73
N LYS A 107 -10.82 10.53 -2.07
CA LYS A 107 -12.01 11.17 -2.67
C LYS A 107 -11.69 12.13 -3.82
N TYR A 108 -10.49 12.72 -3.86
CA TYR A 108 -10.09 13.65 -4.93
C TYR A 108 -9.78 12.92 -6.24
N SER A 109 -9.16 11.74 -6.14
CA SER A 109 -8.72 10.95 -7.30
C SER A 109 -9.66 9.77 -7.62
N GLY A 110 -10.56 9.41 -6.71
CA GLY A 110 -11.54 8.36 -6.89
C GLY A 110 -10.93 6.96 -7.01
N VAL A 111 -9.84 6.71 -6.27
CA VAL A 111 -9.14 5.43 -6.18
C VAL A 111 -8.69 5.16 -4.74
N TRP A 112 -8.42 3.90 -4.45
CA TRP A 112 -7.84 3.47 -3.18
C TRP A 112 -6.33 3.65 -3.18
N LYS A 113 -5.81 3.97 -1.99
CA LYS A 113 -4.39 4.21 -1.71
C LYS A 113 -3.95 3.43 -0.48
N ILE A 114 -2.68 3.06 -0.42
CA ILE A 114 -2.09 2.43 0.76
C ILE A 114 -1.69 3.53 1.73
N GLU A 115 -2.22 3.52 2.93
CA GLU A 115 -1.89 4.50 3.97
C GLU A 115 -0.71 4.03 4.81
N SER A 116 -0.70 2.76 5.20
CA SER A 116 0.35 2.18 6.03
C SER A 116 0.42 0.66 5.91
N MET A 117 1.62 0.13 6.21
CA MET A 117 1.91 -1.31 6.37
C MET A 117 3.13 -1.49 7.26
#